data_AF-G6YJM8-F1
#
_entry.id   AF-G6YJM8-F1
#
_cell.length_a   1.000
_cell.length_b   1.000
_cell.length_c   1.000
_cell.angle_alpha   90.00
_cell.angle_beta   90.00
_cell.angle_gamma   90.00
#
_symmetry.space_group_name_H-M   'P 1'
#
loop_
_entity.id
_entity.type
_entity.pdbx_description
1 polymer ?
#
loop_
_entity_poly.entity_id
_entity_poly.type
_entity_poly.pdbx_seq_one_letter_code
_entity_poly.pdbx_strand_id
1 'polypeptide(L)'
;MWTFKKRGTGRAFALALHMGERRAETIWDAIALHTTASIGRHKGVDVACCGIGIGCDYGGFGCQELGAGDKEAILSAYPRLQMKEMMTTCLSNLARSQPDTTRDNFIADFGTKYVRGYVRSSAVNLLHHAPFAE
;
A
#
# COMPACT_ATOMS: atom_id res chain seq x y z
N MET A 1 14.09 -1.35 11.52
CA MET A 1 14.47 0.06 11.24
C MET A 1 14.29 0.38 9.74
N TRP A 2 13.08 0.22 9.20
CA TRP A 2 12.69 0.72 7.87
C TRP A 2 11.76 1.95 7.94
N THR A 3 11.48 2.49 9.13
CA THR A 3 10.32 3.37 9.35
C THR A 3 10.55 4.88 9.26
N PHE A 4 11.74 5.38 8.96
CA PHE A 4 11.93 6.84 8.81
C PHE A 4 12.82 7.29 7.66
N LYS A 5 13.66 6.42 7.08
CA LYS A 5 14.66 6.82 6.08
C LYS A 5 14.15 6.90 4.62
N LYS A 6 12.89 6.52 4.34
CA LYS A 6 12.29 6.54 2.98
C LYS A 6 11.12 7.52 2.79
N ARG A 7 10.86 8.43 3.73
CA ARG A 7 9.85 9.48 3.53
C ARG A 7 10.27 10.33 2.33
N GLY A 8 9.44 10.40 1.29
CA GLY A 8 9.66 11.24 0.12
C GLY A 8 10.52 10.66 -1.00
N THR A 9 10.88 9.37 -1.01
CA THR A 9 11.73 8.81 -2.10
C THR A 9 11.11 9.03 -3.49
N GLY A 10 9.80 8.82 -3.64
CA GLY A 10 9.09 9.08 -4.90
C GLY A 10 9.06 10.56 -5.27
N ARG A 11 8.87 11.45 -4.29
CA ARG A 11 8.91 12.91 -4.48
C ARG A 11 10.30 13.36 -4.94
N ALA A 12 11.33 12.93 -4.22
CA ALA A 12 12.72 13.25 -4.53
C ALA A 12 13.13 12.73 -5.91
N PHE A 13 12.69 11.52 -6.27
CA PHE A 13 12.88 10.97 -7.61
C PHE A 13 12.21 11.82 -8.69
N ALA A 14 10.95 12.22 -8.50
CA ALA A 14 10.23 13.08 -9.44
C ALA A 14 10.89 14.46 -9.61
N LEU A 15 11.38 15.05 -8.51
CA LEU A 15 12.12 16.31 -8.55
C LEU A 15 13.47 16.17 -9.27
N ALA A 16 14.19 15.07 -9.03
CA ALA A 16 15.44 14.77 -9.73
C ALA A 16 15.24 14.58 -11.24
N LEU A 17 14.05 14.16 -11.67
CA LEU A 17 13.64 14.10 -13.08
C LEU A 17 13.03 15.41 -13.60
N HIS A 18 13.12 16.51 -12.85
CA HIS A 18 12.59 17.83 -13.23
C HIS A 18 11.08 17.82 -13.57
N MET A 19 10.29 16.95 -12.94
CA MET A 19 8.84 16.86 -13.17
C MET A 19 8.05 18.04 -12.57
N GLY A 20 8.70 18.89 -11.77
CA GLY A 20 8.10 20.03 -11.07
C GLY A 20 7.41 19.64 -9.76
N GLU A 21 7.29 20.62 -8.86
CA GLU A 21 6.78 20.43 -7.49
C GLU A 21 5.39 19.81 -7.46
N ARG A 22 4.45 20.33 -8.26
CA ARG A 22 3.07 19.83 -8.28
C ARG A 22 2.99 18.34 -8.60
N ARG A 23 3.75 17.86 -9.59
CA ARG A 23 3.74 16.43 -9.96
C ARG A 23 4.44 15.58 -8.90
N ALA A 24 5.52 16.10 -8.32
CA ALA A 24 6.23 15.42 -7.23
C ALA A 24 5.32 15.23 -6.00
N GLU A 25 4.50 16.24 -5.66
CA GLU A 25 3.48 16.11 -4.61
C GLU A 25 2.41 15.08 -4.98
N THR A 26 1.86 15.11 -6.19
CA THR A 26 0.87 14.10 -6.62
C THR A 26 1.44 12.67 -6.53
N ILE A 27 2.70 12.47 -6.93
CA ILE A 27 3.37 11.15 -6.83
C ILE A 27 3.53 10.74 -5.38
N TRP A 28 3.93 11.68 -4.52
CA TRP A 28 4.03 11.43 -3.09
C TRP A 28 2.68 11.05 -2.49
N ASP A 29 1.63 11.80 -2.81
CA ASP A 29 0.28 11.56 -2.32
C ASP A 29 -0.26 10.20 -2.81
N ALA A 30 -0.02 9.83 -4.07
CA ALA A 30 -0.38 8.52 -4.60
C ALA A 30 0.31 7.40 -3.80
N ILE A 31 1.62 7.50 -3.57
CA ILE A 31 2.39 6.52 -2.79
C ILE A 31 1.95 6.50 -1.32
N ALA A 32 1.70 7.64 -0.70
CA ALA A 32 1.34 7.71 0.72
C ALA A 32 -0.08 7.15 0.98
N LEU A 33 -0.99 7.32 0.03
CA LEU A 33 -2.41 7.01 0.22
C LEU A 33 -2.86 5.72 -0.49
N HIS A 34 -1.98 5.01 -1.21
CA HIS A 34 -2.37 3.86 -2.04
C HIS A 34 -3.02 2.70 -1.26
N THR A 35 -2.71 2.55 0.02
CA THR A 35 -3.33 1.51 0.88
C THR A 35 -4.58 2.01 1.62
N THR A 36 -4.94 3.28 1.46
CA THR A 36 -6.01 3.94 2.22
C THR A 36 -7.02 4.56 1.25
N ALA A 37 -7.61 3.72 0.41
CA ALA A 37 -8.52 4.14 -0.67
C ALA A 37 -9.71 5.00 -0.19
N SER A 38 -10.18 4.79 1.04
CA SER A 38 -11.25 5.58 1.67
C SER A 38 -10.92 7.08 1.74
N ILE A 39 -9.63 7.42 1.85
CA ILE A 39 -9.10 8.79 1.86
C ILE A 39 -8.55 9.16 0.47
N GLY A 40 -7.73 8.30 -0.13
CA GLY A 40 -7.02 8.59 -1.38
C GLY A 40 -7.93 9.03 -2.54
N ARG A 41 -9.15 8.48 -2.62
CA ARG A 41 -10.15 8.84 -3.64
C ARG A 41 -10.56 10.31 -3.64
N HIS A 42 -10.40 11.01 -2.50
CA HIS A 42 -10.79 12.41 -2.33
C HIS A 42 -9.64 13.40 -2.59
N LYS A 43 -8.42 12.90 -2.86
CA LYS A 43 -7.23 13.74 -2.97
C LYS A 43 -7.03 14.37 -4.35
N GLY A 44 -7.49 13.69 -5.40
CA GLY A 44 -7.35 14.14 -6.79
C GLY A 44 -7.45 12.96 -7.75
N VAL A 45 -7.65 13.26 -9.04
CA VAL A 45 -7.90 12.24 -10.08
C VAL A 45 -6.76 11.24 -10.21
N ASP A 46 -5.50 11.70 -10.18
CA ASP A 46 -4.33 10.82 -10.34
C ASP A 46 -4.19 9.85 -9.17
N VAL A 47 -4.42 10.33 -7.94
CA VAL A 47 -4.37 9.51 -6.71
C VAL A 47 -5.52 8.50 -6.69
N ALA A 48 -6.72 8.94 -7.07
CA ALA A 48 -7.89 8.07 -7.18
C ALA A 48 -7.68 6.97 -8.24
N CYS A 49 -7.19 7.36 -9.42
CA CYS A 49 -6.90 6.44 -10.53
C CYS A 49 -5.83 5.40 -10.12
N CYS A 50 -4.75 5.83 -9.46
CA CYS A 50 -3.75 4.94 -8.91
C CYS A 50 -4.36 3.90 -7.95
N GLY A 51 -5.20 4.34 -7.02
CA GLY A 51 -5.91 3.46 -6.10
C GLY A 51 -6.84 2.46 -6.81
N ILE A 52 -7.54 2.87 -7.86
CA ILE A 52 -8.40 2.00 -8.67
C ILE A 52 -7.57 0.93 -9.39
N GLY A 53 -6.46 1.32 -10.03
CA GLY A 53 -5.57 0.38 -10.71
C GLY A 53 -4.99 -0.67 -9.77
N ILE A 54 -4.54 -0.26 -8.58
CA ILE A 54 -4.07 -1.17 -7.53
C ILE A 54 -5.21 -2.08 -7.06
N GLY A 55 -6.41 -1.53 -6.88
CA GLY A 55 -7.60 -2.29 -6.50
C GLY A 55 -7.97 -3.37 -7.52
N CYS A 56 -7.90 -3.07 -8.82
CA CYS A 56 -8.11 -4.06 -9.86
C CYS A 56 -6.99 -5.12 -9.85
N ASP A 57 -5.72 -4.71 -9.85
CA ASP A 57 -4.60 -5.66 -9.95
C ASP A 57 -4.46 -6.59 -8.74
N TYR A 58 -4.67 -6.07 -7.53
CA TYR A 58 -4.54 -6.82 -6.28
C TYR A 58 -5.85 -7.54 -5.91
N GLY A 59 -6.97 -6.81 -5.92
CA GLY A 59 -8.25 -7.27 -5.37
C GLY A 59 -9.27 -7.71 -6.42
N GLY A 60 -8.99 -7.50 -7.71
CA GLY A 60 -9.95 -7.77 -8.78
C GLY A 60 -11.07 -6.74 -8.88
N PHE A 61 -11.03 -5.66 -8.10
CA PHE A 61 -12.10 -4.67 -8.05
C PHE A 61 -12.21 -3.89 -9.36
N GLY A 62 -13.40 -3.83 -9.95
CA GLY A 62 -13.59 -3.10 -11.21
C GLY A 62 -13.07 -3.84 -12.45
N CYS A 63 -12.37 -4.98 -12.32
CA CYS A 63 -11.77 -5.64 -13.47
C CYS A 63 -12.81 -6.24 -14.45
N GLN A 64 -14.06 -6.42 -14.02
CA GLN A 64 -15.18 -6.76 -14.90
C GLN A 64 -15.53 -5.64 -15.90
N GLU A 65 -15.18 -4.40 -15.61
CA GLU A 65 -15.41 -3.25 -16.49
C GLU A 65 -14.34 -3.14 -17.59
N LEU A 66 -13.20 -3.82 -17.42
CA LEU A 66 -12.17 -3.92 -18.44
C LEU A 66 -12.55 -4.93 -19.53
N GLY A 67 -12.34 -4.57 -20.79
CA GLY A 67 -12.51 -5.46 -21.92
C GLY A 67 -11.68 -6.74 -21.77
N ALA A 68 -12.22 -7.88 -22.18
CA ALA A 68 -11.52 -9.16 -22.10
C ALA A 68 -10.20 -9.14 -22.89
N GLY A 69 -10.22 -8.55 -24.09
CA GLY A 69 -9.02 -8.39 -24.94
C GLY A 69 -7.96 -7.49 -24.31
N ASP A 70 -8.34 -6.39 -23.64
CA ASP A 70 -7.38 -5.51 -22.97
C ASP A 70 -6.71 -6.20 -21.79
N LYS A 71 -7.49 -6.96 -21.00
CA LYS A 71 -6.94 -7.76 -19.89
C LYS A 71 -5.95 -8.80 -20.39
N GLU A 72 -6.29 -9.52 -21.46
CA GLU A 72 -5.40 -10.52 -22.05
C GLU A 72 -4.12 -9.88 -22.59
N ALA A 73 -4.24 -8.75 -23.31
CA ALA A 73 -3.09 -8.01 -23.83
C ALA A 73 -2.15 -7.54 -22.70
N ILE A 74 -2.70 -6.96 -21.63
CA ILE A 74 -1.92 -6.50 -20.47
C ILE A 74 -1.24 -7.69 -19.78
N LEU A 75 -1.96 -8.77 -19.50
CA LEU A 75 -1.40 -9.94 -18.79
C LEU A 75 -0.39 -10.72 -19.64
N SER A 76 -0.52 -10.66 -20.97
CA SER A 76 0.47 -11.20 -21.90
C SER A 76 1.76 -10.36 -21.92
N ALA A 77 1.63 -9.03 -21.96
CA ALA A 77 2.78 -8.11 -21.93
C ALA A 77 3.46 -8.05 -20.56
N TYR A 78 2.68 -8.15 -19.47
CA TYR A 78 3.13 -8.07 -18.09
C TYR A 78 2.61 -9.28 -17.29
N PRO A 79 3.23 -10.47 -17.46
CA PRO A 79 2.85 -11.66 -16.71
C PRO A 79 2.93 -11.42 -15.19
N ARG A 80 2.01 -12.02 -14.44
CA ARG A 80 1.95 -11.82 -12.98
C ARG A 80 3.05 -12.54 -12.19
N LEU A 81 3.79 -13.46 -12.80
CA LEU A 81 4.94 -14.13 -12.17
C LEU A 81 4.67 -14.64 -10.73
N GLN A 82 3.57 -15.38 -10.52
CA GLN A 82 3.18 -15.91 -9.19
C GLN A 82 3.01 -14.81 -8.11
N MET A 83 2.47 -13.66 -8.52
CA MET A 83 2.30 -12.48 -7.67
C MET A 83 1.63 -12.79 -6.33
N LYS A 84 0.63 -13.68 -6.29
CA LYS A 84 -0.10 -13.99 -5.04
C LYS A 84 0.79 -14.68 -4.01
N GLU A 85 1.56 -15.67 -4.44
CA GLU A 85 2.48 -16.45 -3.61
C GLU A 85 3.66 -15.59 -3.16
N MET A 86 4.25 -14.85 -4.10
CA MET A 86 5.41 -13.98 -3.85
C MET A 86 5.03 -12.82 -2.93
N MET A 87 3.88 -12.19 -3.15
CA MET A 87 3.39 -11.11 -2.30
C MET A 87 3.03 -11.62 -0.90
N THR A 88 2.36 -12.78 -0.80
CA THR A 88 2.07 -13.40 0.51
C THR A 88 3.36 -13.62 1.30
N THR A 89 4.37 -14.21 0.66
CA THR A 89 5.68 -14.45 1.29
C THR A 89 6.34 -13.14 1.73
N CYS A 90 6.38 -12.14 0.85
CA CYS A 90 6.98 -10.84 1.14
C CYS A 90 6.30 -10.12 2.31
N LEU A 91 4.97 -10.03 2.28
CA LEU A 91 4.19 -9.31 3.30
C LEU A 91 4.18 -10.04 4.65
N SER A 92 4.14 -11.37 4.65
CA SER A 92 4.33 -12.16 5.87
C SER A 92 5.72 -11.97 6.47
N ASN A 93 6.78 -11.88 5.65
CA ASN A 93 8.12 -11.59 6.13
C ASN A 93 8.23 -10.17 6.70
N LEU A 94 7.55 -9.19 6.11
CA LEU A 94 7.49 -7.85 6.67
C LEU A 94 6.77 -7.83 8.02
N ALA A 95 5.59 -8.47 8.11
CA ALA A 95 4.85 -8.59 9.37
C ALA A 95 5.66 -9.29 10.48
N ARG A 96 6.49 -10.28 10.12
CA ARG A 96 7.38 -10.98 11.06
C ARG A 96 8.55 -10.11 11.53
N SER A 97 9.21 -9.43 10.59
CA SER A 97 10.44 -8.68 10.88
C SER A 97 10.18 -7.29 11.46
N GLN A 98 9.03 -6.71 11.14
CA GLN A 98 8.68 -5.32 11.48
C GLN A 98 7.18 -5.18 11.83
N PRO A 99 6.68 -5.89 12.85
CA PRO A 99 5.25 -5.90 13.20
C PRO A 99 4.68 -4.51 13.54
N ASP A 100 5.50 -3.61 14.08
CA ASP A 100 5.05 -2.25 14.44
C ASP A 100 4.68 -1.38 13.24
N THR A 101 5.12 -1.75 12.03
CA THR A 101 4.91 -0.97 10.80
C THR A 101 3.66 -1.39 10.04
N THR A 102 2.91 -2.35 10.56
CA THR A 102 1.73 -2.90 9.88
C THR A 102 0.41 -2.39 10.50
N ARG A 103 0.48 -1.57 11.56
CA ARG A 103 -0.69 -1.14 12.35
C ARG A 103 -1.78 -0.50 11.50
N ASP A 104 -1.38 0.34 10.55
CA ASP A 104 -2.21 1.26 9.78
C ASP A 104 -2.45 0.80 8.33
N ASN A 105 -2.13 -0.45 8.00
CA ASN A 105 -2.27 -0.98 6.66
C ASN A 105 -2.66 -2.46 6.65
N PHE A 106 -2.95 -2.97 5.46
CA PHE A 106 -3.48 -4.33 5.25
C PHE A 106 -2.46 -5.45 5.56
N ILE A 107 -1.19 -5.12 5.78
CA ILE A 107 -0.14 -6.12 6.07
C ILE A 107 -0.39 -6.82 7.40
N ALA A 108 -1.11 -6.17 8.34
CA ALA A 108 -1.55 -6.80 9.58
C ALA A 108 -2.36 -8.08 9.35
N ASP A 109 -3.12 -8.17 8.25
CA ASP A 109 -3.93 -9.34 7.93
C ASP A 109 -3.04 -10.54 7.52
N PHE A 110 -1.93 -10.28 6.83
CA PHE A 110 -0.92 -11.28 6.52
C PHE A 110 -0.17 -11.77 7.76
N GLY A 111 0.13 -10.85 8.68
CA GLY A 111 0.70 -11.20 9.99
C GLY A 111 -0.23 -12.12 10.76
N THR A 112 -1.49 -11.71 10.91
CA THR A 112 -2.51 -12.45 11.65
C THR A 112 -2.74 -13.84 11.06
N LYS A 113 -2.78 -13.95 9.73
CA LYS A 113 -3.09 -15.21 9.04
C LYS A 113 -1.91 -16.17 8.93
N TYR A 114 -0.69 -15.67 8.70
CA TYR A 114 0.45 -16.51 8.29
C TYR A 114 1.66 -16.46 9.22
N VAL A 115 1.71 -15.53 10.18
CA VAL A 115 2.84 -15.37 11.10
C VAL A 115 2.46 -15.85 12.50
N ARG A 116 2.94 -17.03 12.88
CA ARG A 116 2.74 -17.57 14.24
C ARG A 116 3.25 -16.58 15.30
N GLY A 117 2.40 -16.29 16.29
CA GLY A 117 2.73 -15.38 17.39
C GLY A 117 2.67 -13.90 17.02
N TYR A 118 2.19 -13.56 15.82
CA TYR A 118 1.96 -12.17 15.46
C TYR A 118 0.88 -11.54 16.34
N VAL A 119 1.21 -10.43 16.98
CA VAL A 119 0.30 -9.63 17.79
C VAL A 119 0.08 -8.31 17.08
N ARG A 120 -1.16 -8.07 16.66
CA ARG A 120 -1.54 -6.81 16.02
C ARG A 120 -1.47 -5.66 17.02
N SER A 121 -0.87 -4.56 16.63
CA SER A 121 -0.93 -3.31 17.40
C SER A 121 -2.37 -2.83 17.57
N SER A 122 -2.76 -2.52 18.81
CA SER A 122 -4.11 -2.05 19.16
C SER A 122 -4.09 -0.58 19.56
N ALA A 123 -4.93 0.24 18.91
CA ALA A 123 -5.13 1.64 19.31
C ALA A 123 -5.76 1.76 20.70
N VAL A 124 -6.58 0.78 21.09
CA VAL A 124 -7.20 0.72 22.43
C VAL A 124 -6.14 0.52 23.50
N ASN A 125 -5.16 -0.37 23.26
CA ASN A 125 -4.04 -0.54 24.18
C ASN A 125 -3.17 0.73 24.25
N LEU A 126 -2.97 1.43 23.12
CA LEU A 126 -2.26 2.71 23.12
C LEU A 126 -2.98 3.75 23.99
N LEU A 127 -4.32 3.82 23.94
CA LEU A 127 -5.12 4.72 24.76
C LEU A 127 -4.97 4.40 26.25
N HIS A 128 -5.16 3.13 26.65
CA HIS A 128 -5.07 2.72 28.07
C HIS A 128 -3.65 2.75 28.66
N HIS A 129 -2.62 2.78 27.81
CA HIS A 129 -1.23 2.95 28.24
C HIS A 129 -0.72 4.39 28.06
N ALA A 130 -1.60 5.33 27.69
CA ALA A 130 -1.22 6.73 27.57
C ALA A 130 -0.82 7.28 28.97
N PRO A 131 0.24 8.11 29.08
CA PRO A 131 0.78 8.55 30.36
C PRO A 131 0.00 9.74 30.94
N PHE A 132 -1.32 9.67 30.90
CA PHE A 132 -2.22 10.71 31.42
C PHE A 132 -3.03 10.11 32.57
N ALA A 133 -3.11 10.81 33.70
CA ALA A 133 -4.01 10.42 34.77
C ALA A 133 -5.45 10.80 34.40
N GLU A 134 -6.40 9.90 34.67
CA GLU A 134 -7.84 10.12 34.53
C GLU A 134 -8.50 10.78 35.75
#